data_AF-A0A0G1YBF5-F1
#
_entry.id   AF-A0A0G1YBF5-F1
#
_cell.length_a   1.000
_cell.length_b   1.000
_cell.length_c   1.000
_cell.angle_alpha   90.00
_cell.angle_beta   90.00
_cell.angle_gamma   90.00
#
_symmetry.space_group_name_H-M   'P 1'
#
loop_
_entity.id
_entity.type
_entity.pdbx_description
1 polymer ?
#
loop_
_entity_poly.entity_id
_entity_poly.type
_entity_poly.pdbx_seq_one_letter_code
_entity_poly.pdbx_strand_id
1 'polypeptide(L)'
;MSPLKTITFEELRERNENALTRVNYTPEGDFSVLTAYQRRRVQQLLTDRAHLEDLASTQNQRESYGIEHWHSQFVRLRDTGTHPDSTLEGDELRQRIWDAVPNSRFRRFQEAFCHPHQFIAPPFKIHEGNRVEFTGNPDFNTISLEPCLVSADRIPEKLAEDLGLVELEESDRSHPYERLKKKAELHAIARLKKIWESAVPLQRGHHRILAIQQSTTTVDARYPGVAEPGDGLAGTILYTREEENGREQAKAATEPPRQLSVQHFRSVYSAHRKTFHEAKAYNREIDQLGKLQEELQLLNTQIDREWKKETPEEDKDRMLAEARTLVAQGHKLLAACENKYKVRADDLLAGLTELGPEKHKQRISASLSKMVAVINRLQSRFEEMYPKGGYNEQDQMVLGTHITRNERCMRQFRGHVQQNAPVLDNGLALFGGKPLTEPQVETQTTGVLRRMHIHPDDLNGVQLRPFTVYAGKLREKCSALGSALRARNQRGAKDAVVQMHVIGKFQEVRTCFEQIKQYVIDGERIPIARIRDFVHHMNGLFSTFQVFPDHIVAGYEGPFTHMRDELERIEQGLAYYADRDVDVGTRAEIYKSLKQYIEQFDIEEMVTALA
;
A
#
# COMPACT_ATOMS: atom_id res chain seq x y z
N MET A 1 -17.65 4.98 -5.23
CA MET A 1 -17.34 5.36 -6.63
C MET A 1 -16.11 4.59 -7.07
N SER A 2 -16.09 4.08 -8.30
CA SER A 2 -14.94 3.34 -8.84
C SER A 2 -13.75 4.29 -9.05
N PRO A 3 -12.51 3.86 -8.76
CA PRO A 3 -11.33 4.69 -8.99
C PRO A 3 -11.18 5.01 -10.47
N LEU A 4 -10.76 6.24 -10.77
CA LEU A 4 -10.46 6.65 -12.15
C LEU A 4 -9.32 5.78 -12.70
N LYS A 5 -9.48 5.29 -13.93
CA LYS A 5 -8.40 4.57 -14.63
C LYS A 5 -7.31 5.58 -15.03
N THR A 6 -6.06 5.22 -14.73
CA THR A 6 -4.87 5.92 -15.22
C THR A 6 -4.71 5.69 -16.71
N ILE A 7 -4.53 6.78 -17.45
CA ILE A 7 -4.32 6.77 -18.90
C ILE A 7 -2.90 7.23 -19.17
N THR A 8 -2.20 6.49 -20.04
CA THR A 8 -0.81 6.79 -20.39
C THR A 8 -0.72 7.73 -21.59
N PHE A 9 0.45 8.36 -21.76
CA PHE A 9 0.71 9.12 -22.99
C PHE A 9 0.63 8.22 -24.22
N GLU A 10 1.09 6.97 -24.13
CA GLU A 10 1.00 5.98 -25.21
C GLU A 10 -0.44 5.63 -25.59
N GLU A 11 -1.32 5.39 -24.62
CA GLU A 11 -2.74 5.13 -24.88
C GLU A 11 -3.40 6.34 -25.59
N LEU A 12 -3.02 7.58 -25.23
CA LEU A 12 -3.53 8.77 -25.91
C LEU A 12 -2.96 8.96 -27.31
N ARG A 13 -1.67 8.65 -27.52
CA ARG A 13 -1.06 8.62 -28.85
C ARG A 13 -1.77 7.62 -29.75
N GLU A 14 -1.99 6.40 -29.28
CA GLU A 14 -2.67 5.34 -30.03
C GLU A 14 -4.11 5.75 -30.39
N ARG A 15 -4.84 6.39 -29.46
CA ARG A 15 -6.19 6.93 -29.75
C ARG A 15 -6.15 8.02 -30.82
N ASN A 16 -5.15 8.91 -30.77
CA ASN A 16 -4.97 9.97 -31.76
C ASN A 16 -4.59 9.39 -33.13
N GLU A 17 -3.65 8.44 -33.18
CA GLU A 17 -3.24 7.75 -34.41
C GLU A 17 -4.39 6.98 -35.05
N ASN A 18 -5.14 6.20 -34.26
CA ASN A 18 -6.34 5.53 -34.74
C ASN A 18 -7.39 6.52 -35.29
N ALA A 19 -7.53 7.70 -34.67
CA ALA A 19 -8.43 8.73 -35.16
C ALA A 19 -7.93 9.35 -36.49
N LEU A 20 -6.62 9.55 -36.65
CA LEU A 20 -5.99 9.99 -37.89
C LEU A 20 -6.19 8.97 -39.02
N THR A 21 -6.01 7.68 -38.74
CA THR A 21 -6.26 6.60 -39.70
C THR A 21 -7.72 6.57 -40.15
N ARG A 22 -8.68 6.76 -39.23
CA ARG A 22 -10.13 6.80 -39.56
C ARG A 22 -10.53 7.95 -40.47
N VAL A 23 -9.77 9.05 -40.48
CA VAL A 23 -9.99 10.17 -41.41
C VAL A 23 -9.13 10.07 -42.68
N ASN A 24 -8.57 8.88 -42.95
CA ASN A 24 -7.73 8.56 -44.10
C ASN A 24 -6.46 9.42 -44.20
N TYR A 25 -5.92 9.88 -43.08
CA TYR A 25 -4.64 10.55 -43.06
C TYR A 25 -3.49 9.52 -43.09
N THR A 26 -2.54 9.73 -44.00
CA THR A 26 -1.23 9.08 -44.00
C THR A 26 -0.14 10.15 -44.10
N PRO A 27 1.03 9.99 -43.46
CA PRO A 27 2.11 10.99 -43.51
C PRO A 27 2.58 11.31 -44.93
N GLU A 28 2.48 10.34 -45.85
CA GLU A 28 2.92 10.43 -47.25
C GLU A 28 1.76 10.69 -48.23
N GLY A 29 0.52 10.77 -47.73
CA GLY A 29 -0.66 10.94 -48.57
C GLY A 29 -0.87 12.39 -49.03
N ASP A 30 -1.44 12.57 -50.22
CA ASP A 30 -1.78 13.90 -50.73
C ASP A 30 -2.96 14.50 -49.94
N PHE A 31 -2.63 15.49 -49.10
CA PHE A 31 -3.57 16.20 -48.24
C PHE A 31 -4.67 16.94 -49.03
N SER A 32 -4.46 17.22 -50.31
CA SER A 32 -5.42 17.92 -51.17
C SER A 32 -6.62 17.03 -51.57
N VAL A 33 -6.46 15.71 -51.51
CA VAL A 33 -7.49 14.71 -51.85
C VAL A 33 -8.56 14.58 -50.74
N LEU A 34 -8.27 15.11 -49.55
CA LEU A 34 -9.20 15.09 -48.41
C LEU A 34 -10.27 16.18 -48.51
N THR A 35 -11.50 15.85 -48.08
CA THR A 35 -12.59 16.83 -47.97
C THR A 35 -12.23 17.96 -46.99
N ALA A 36 -12.84 19.14 -47.14
CA ALA A 36 -12.58 20.27 -46.24
C ALA A 36 -12.83 19.94 -44.75
N TYR A 37 -13.84 19.11 -44.47
CA TYR A 37 -14.13 18.61 -43.13
C TYR A 37 -12.99 17.71 -42.60
N GLN A 38 -12.55 16.74 -43.40
CA GLN A 38 -11.43 15.86 -43.03
C GLN A 38 -10.14 16.66 -42.82
N ARG A 39 -9.82 17.62 -43.69
CA ARG A 39 -8.64 18.49 -43.52
C ARG A 39 -8.65 19.24 -42.19
N ARG A 40 -9.78 19.85 -41.80
CA ARG A 40 -9.92 20.51 -40.49
C ARG A 40 -9.74 19.52 -39.34
N ARG A 41 -10.33 18.33 -39.44
CA ARG A 41 -10.20 17.31 -38.40
C ARG A 41 -8.78 16.79 -38.26
N VAL A 42 -8.07 16.57 -39.36
CA VAL A 42 -6.65 16.16 -39.37
C VAL A 42 -5.78 17.25 -38.75
N GLN A 43 -5.97 18.51 -39.12
CA GLN A 43 -5.25 19.64 -38.50
C GLN A 43 -5.46 19.64 -36.97
N GLN A 44 -6.70 19.51 -36.51
CA GLN A 44 -7.00 19.43 -35.09
C GLN A 44 -6.27 18.26 -34.41
N LEU A 45 -6.33 17.06 -34.98
CA LEU A 45 -5.68 15.87 -34.40
C LEU A 45 -4.15 15.99 -34.36
N LEU A 46 -3.54 16.61 -35.37
CA LEU A 46 -2.10 16.90 -35.39
C LEU A 46 -1.72 17.95 -34.35
N THR A 47 -2.54 18.98 -34.16
CA THR A 47 -2.37 19.95 -33.08
C THR A 47 -2.51 19.29 -31.70
N ASP A 48 -3.52 18.44 -31.50
CA ASP A 48 -3.71 17.67 -30.28
C ASP A 48 -2.50 16.75 -30.00
N ARG A 49 -1.93 16.14 -31.05
CA ARG A 49 -0.71 15.32 -30.94
C ARG A 49 0.50 16.18 -30.52
N ALA A 50 0.69 17.35 -31.12
CA ALA A 50 1.78 18.25 -30.75
C ALA A 50 1.68 18.68 -29.28
N HIS A 51 0.48 19.06 -28.83
CA HIS A 51 0.22 19.40 -27.43
C HIS A 51 0.47 18.22 -26.48
N LEU A 52 0.15 16.99 -26.91
CA LEU A 52 0.46 15.78 -26.13
C LEU A 52 1.98 15.55 -25.98
N GLU A 53 2.76 15.79 -27.03
CA GLU A 53 4.23 15.67 -26.96
C GLU A 53 4.86 16.77 -26.11
N ASP A 54 4.35 18.01 -26.20
CA ASP A 54 4.76 19.11 -25.32
C ASP A 54 4.50 18.76 -23.85
N LEU A 55 3.35 18.15 -23.56
CA LEU A 55 2.96 17.72 -22.22
C LEU A 55 3.80 16.52 -21.72
N ALA A 56 4.21 15.61 -22.62
CA ALA A 56 5.07 14.47 -22.28
C ALA A 56 6.54 14.87 -22.08
N SER A 57 6.93 16.07 -22.52
CA SER A 57 8.28 16.61 -22.37
C SER A 57 8.62 16.92 -20.91
N THR A 58 9.86 16.62 -20.51
CA THR A 58 10.40 16.93 -19.17
C THR A 58 11.30 18.18 -19.18
N GLN A 59 11.29 18.94 -20.28
CA GLN A 59 12.19 20.07 -20.50
C GLN A 59 11.96 21.20 -19.49
N ASN A 60 10.70 21.52 -19.17
CA ASN A 60 10.33 22.52 -18.18
C ASN A 60 10.90 22.22 -16.78
N GLN A 61 11.00 20.94 -16.39
CA GLN A 61 11.59 20.52 -15.12
C GLN A 61 13.10 20.78 -15.09
N ARG A 62 13.80 20.54 -16.20
CA ARG A 62 15.25 20.83 -16.33
C ARG A 62 15.53 22.32 -16.30
N GLU A 63 14.71 23.10 -16.98
CA GLU A 63 14.79 24.57 -16.99
C GLU A 63 14.56 25.14 -15.59
N SER A 64 13.54 24.65 -14.89
CA SER A 64 13.24 25.08 -13.51
C SER A 64 14.37 24.76 -12.52
N TYR A 65 15.11 23.67 -12.72
CA TYR A 65 16.26 23.31 -11.88
C TYR A 65 17.54 24.07 -12.25
N GLY A 66 17.65 24.52 -13.50
CA GLY A 66 18.85 25.12 -14.08
C GLY A 66 19.65 24.09 -14.89
N ILE A 67 19.63 24.22 -16.22
CA ILE A 67 20.19 23.25 -17.16
C ILE A 67 21.70 23.01 -16.94
N GLU A 68 22.47 24.09 -16.77
CA GLU A 68 23.93 24.00 -16.56
C GLU A 68 24.26 23.28 -15.25
N HIS A 69 23.54 23.63 -14.18
CA HIS A 69 23.69 23.00 -12.87
C HIS A 69 23.34 21.51 -12.95
N TRP A 70 22.25 21.18 -13.62
CA TRP A 70 21.81 19.81 -13.85
C TRP A 70 22.88 18.96 -14.53
N HIS A 71 23.46 19.45 -15.65
CA HIS A 71 24.50 18.74 -16.38
C HIS A 71 25.81 18.57 -15.60
N SER A 72 26.10 19.50 -14.69
CA SER A 72 27.28 19.39 -13.83
C SER A 72 27.14 18.29 -12.76
N GLN A 73 25.91 17.98 -12.34
CA GLN A 73 25.64 17.10 -11.20
C GLN A 73 25.00 15.75 -11.58
N PHE A 74 24.48 15.62 -12.80
CA PHE A 74 23.74 14.43 -13.23
C PHE A 74 23.97 14.13 -14.71
N VAL A 75 23.96 12.84 -15.01
CA VAL A 75 24.01 12.28 -16.36
C VAL A 75 22.69 11.60 -16.64
N ARG A 76 22.08 11.91 -17.78
CA ARG A 76 20.88 11.21 -18.27
C ARG A 76 21.30 9.89 -18.90
N LEU A 77 20.65 8.79 -18.53
CA LEU A 77 21.00 7.48 -19.08
C LEU A 77 20.74 7.39 -20.59
N ARG A 78 19.65 7.97 -21.10
CA ARG A 78 19.36 7.99 -22.55
C ARG A 78 20.48 8.62 -23.38
N ASP A 79 21.19 9.59 -22.83
CA ASP A 79 22.25 10.31 -23.53
C ASP A 79 23.59 9.54 -23.45
N THR A 80 23.63 8.43 -22.71
CA THR A 80 24.78 7.53 -22.59
C THR A 80 24.61 6.33 -23.52
N GLY A 81 25.04 6.47 -24.77
CA GLY A 81 25.06 5.38 -25.76
C GLY A 81 26.37 4.59 -25.79
N THR A 82 27.48 5.25 -25.48
CA THR A 82 28.84 4.69 -25.45
C THR A 82 29.63 5.32 -24.31
N HIS A 83 30.69 4.65 -23.84
CA HIS A 83 31.63 5.19 -22.86
C HIS A 83 33.05 4.70 -23.21
N PRO A 84 34.09 5.57 -23.22
CA PRO A 84 35.44 5.21 -23.69
C PRO A 84 36.03 3.95 -23.04
N ASP A 85 35.80 3.80 -21.74
CA ASP A 85 36.37 2.70 -20.94
C ASP A 85 35.41 1.50 -20.73
N SER A 86 34.28 1.46 -21.45
CA SER A 86 33.28 0.39 -21.36
C SER A 86 33.36 -0.53 -22.56
N THR A 87 33.20 -1.84 -22.34
CA THR A 87 32.99 -2.82 -23.42
C THR A 87 31.50 -3.02 -23.77
N LEU A 88 30.59 -2.44 -22.97
CA LEU A 88 29.15 -2.42 -23.21
C LEU A 88 28.74 -1.14 -23.94
N GLU A 89 27.71 -1.23 -24.76
CA GLU A 89 27.11 -0.11 -25.49
C GLU A 89 25.57 -0.13 -25.39
N GLY A 90 24.94 0.98 -25.76
CA GLY A 90 23.49 1.10 -25.85
C GLY A 90 22.77 0.76 -24.54
N ASP A 91 21.77 -0.11 -24.62
CA ASP A 91 20.91 -0.45 -23.48
C ASP A 91 21.63 -1.29 -22.42
N GLU A 92 22.58 -2.15 -22.81
CA GLU A 92 23.38 -2.93 -21.86
C GLU A 92 24.25 -2.04 -20.98
N LEU A 93 24.85 -1.00 -21.57
CA LEU A 93 25.62 0.01 -20.84
C LEU A 93 24.72 0.79 -19.87
N ARG A 94 23.58 1.28 -20.35
CA ARG A 94 22.60 2.01 -19.53
C ARG A 94 22.12 1.18 -18.35
N GLN A 95 21.81 -0.09 -18.60
CA GLN A 95 21.36 -1.03 -17.57
C GLN A 95 22.47 -1.30 -16.55
N ARG A 96 23.72 -1.48 -17.00
CA ARG A 96 24.88 -1.65 -16.10
C ARG A 96 25.08 -0.45 -15.18
N ILE A 97 24.95 0.77 -15.70
CA ILE A 97 25.04 2.01 -14.91
C ILE A 97 23.90 2.07 -13.90
N TRP A 98 22.68 1.75 -14.33
CA TRP A 98 21.51 1.76 -13.44
C TRP A 98 21.60 0.72 -12.32
N ASP A 99 22.09 -0.48 -12.62
CA ASP A 99 22.24 -1.55 -11.63
C ASP A 99 23.31 -1.24 -10.58
N ALA A 100 24.29 -0.39 -10.90
CA ALA A 100 25.25 0.11 -9.94
C ALA A 100 24.63 1.09 -8.92
N VAL A 101 23.51 1.76 -9.25
CA VAL A 101 22.80 2.63 -8.30
C VAL A 101 22.19 1.77 -7.19
N PRO A 102 22.53 1.99 -5.91
CA PRO A 102 22.02 1.15 -4.83
C PRO A 102 20.50 1.31 -4.65
N ASN A 103 19.86 0.27 -4.11
CA ASN A 103 18.47 0.32 -3.68
C ASN A 103 18.28 1.39 -2.60
N SER A 104 17.72 2.53 -3.01
CA SER A 104 17.74 3.78 -2.26
C SER A 104 16.47 4.59 -2.53
N ARG A 105 16.27 5.66 -1.75
CA ARG A 105 15.18 6.63 -1.99
C ARG A 105 15.24 7.20 -3.41
N PHE A 106 16.42 7.55 -3.90
CA PHE A 106 16.65 8.12 -5.23
C PHE A 106 16.29 7.13 -6.35
N ARG A 107 16.80 5.89 -6.27
CA ARG A 107 16.50 4.85 -7.26
C ARG A 107 15.00 4.57 -7.33
N ARG A 108 14.37 4.33 -6.18
CA ARG A 108 12.94 3.97 -6.10
C ARG A 108 12.01 5.07 -6.59
N PHE A 109 12.35 6.33 -6.36
CA PHE A 109 11.57 7.46 -6.87
C PHE A 109 11.53 7.44 -8.40
N GLN A 110 12.69 7.26 -9.03
CA GLN A 110 12.78 7.22 -10.49
C GLN A 110 12.09 5.98 -11.06
N GLU A 111 12.28 4.80 -10.47
CA GLU A 111 11.57 3.57 -10.90
C GLU A 111 10.04 3.70 -10.80
N ALA A 112 9.54 4.53 -9.89
CA ALA A 112 8.11 4.78 -9.71
C ALA A 112 7.55 5.82 -10.71
N PHE A 113 8.22 6.98 -10.84
CA PHE A 113 7.62 8.17 -11.44
C PHE A 113 8.32 8.69 -12.70
N CYS A 114 9.47 8.12 -13.07
CA CYS A 114 10.19 8.48 -14.28
C CYS A 114 10.06 7.36 -15.32
N HIS A 115 10.11 7.72 -16.59
CA HIS A 115 10.30 6.72 -17.64
C HIS A 115 11.77 6.26 -17.65
N PRO A 116 12.09 4.99 -17.96
CA PRO A 116 13.47 4.50 -17.92
C PRO A 116 14.48 5.31 -18.75
N HIS A 117 14.06 5.82 -19.91
CA HIS A 117 14.88 6.69 -20.75
C HIS A 117 15.07 8.12 -20.18
N GLN A 118 14.41 8.45 -19.09
CA GLN A 118 14.55 9.71 -18.34
C GLN A 118 15.37 9.53 -17.06
N PHE A 119 15.79 8.31 -16.75
CA PHE A 119 16.58 8.06 -15.54
C PHE A 119 17.88 8.82 -15.59
N ILE A 120 18.27 9.28 -14.41
CA ILE A 120 19.47 10.07 -14.17
C ILE A 120 20.32 9.38 -13.10
N ALA A 121 21.62 9.51 -13.26
CA ALA A 121 22.60 9.06 -12.29
C ALA A 121 23.61 10.19 -12.01
N PRO A 122 24.21 10.24 -10.81
CA PRO A 122 25.36 11.11 -10.56
C PRO A 122 26.50 10.81 -11.55
N PRO A 123 27.42 11.75 -11.83
CA PRO A 123 28.58 11.53 -12.68
C PRO A 123 29.35 10.28 -12.24
N PHE A 124 29.77 9.45 -13.19
CA PHE A 124 30.42 8.18 -12.90
C PHE A 124 31.65 7.96 -13.78
N LYS A 125 32.47 7.01 -13.38
CA LYS A 125 33.56 6.44 -14.16
C LYS A 125 33.31 4.94 -14.33
N ILE A 126 33.76 4.40 -15.46
CA ILE A 126 33.71 2.96 -15.72
C ILE A 126 35.14 2.45 -15.74
N HIS A 127 35.39 1.41 -14.95
CA HIS A 127 36.69 0.75 -14.85
C HIS A 127 36.68 -0.59 -15.58
N GLU A 128 37.85 -1.23 -15.67
CA GLU A 128 38.01 -2.58 -16.20
C GLU A 128 36.94 -3.55 -15.65
N GLY A 129 36.37 -4.36 -16.56
CA GLY A 129 35.26 -5.26 -16.23
C GLY A 129 33.88 -4.59 -16.15
N ASN A 130 33.73 -3.37 -16.67
CA ASN A 130 32.49 -2.58 -16.65
C ASN A 130 31.99 -2.30 -15.23
N ARG A 131 32.92 -2.04 -14.30
CA ARG A 131 32.60 -1.64 -12.93
C ARG A 131 32.35 -0.14 -12.88
N VAL A 132 31.15 0.26 -12.48
CA VAL A 132 30.73 1.65 -12.39
C VAL A 132 31.03 2.21 -10.99
N GLU A 133 31.67 3.36 -10.93
CA GLU A 133 31.94 4.10 -9.68
C GLU A 133 31.42 5.54 -9.80
N PHE A 134 30.57 5.95 -8.85
CA PHE A 134 29.99 7.30 -8.85
C PHE A 134 30.95 8.31 -8.20
N THR A 135 31.18 9.41 -8.91
CA THR A 135 32.04 10.51 -8.48
C THR A 135 31.54 11.13 -7.19
N GLY A 136 32.43 11.30 -6.21
CA GLY A 136 32.11 11.96 -4.95
C GLY A 136 31.37 11.08 -3.93
N ASN A 137 31.18 9.78 -4.19
CA ASN A 137 30.52 8.83 -3.28
C ASN A 137 29.17 9.35 -2.74
N PRO A 138 28.19 9.64 -3.63
CA PRO A 138 26.93 10.24 -3.24
C PRO A 138 26.12 9.33 -2.31
N ASP A 139 25.51 9.92 -1.28
CA ASP A 139 24.52 9.22 -0.47
C ASP A 139 23.14 9.26 -1.16
N PHE A 140 22.82 8.16 -1.84
CA PHE A 140 21.57 8.01 -2.59
C PHE A 140 20.29 8.04 -1.74
N ASN A 141 20.39 8.00 -0.40
CA ASN A 141 19.24 8.14 0.49
C ASN A 141 18.95 9.59 0.84
N THR A 142 19.91 10.50 0.70
CA THR A 142 19.78 11.91 1.10
C THR A 142 19.94 12.90 -0.06
N ILE A 143 20.44 12.42 -1.21
CA ILE A 143 20.49 13.18 -2.47
C ILE A 143 19.11 13.77 -2.83
N SER A 144 19.12 14.99 -3.39
CA SER A 144 17.90 15.70 -3.79
C SER A 144 17.22 15.00 -4.97
N LEU A 145 15.88 15.01 -4.95
CA LEU A 145 15.00 14.51 -6.01
C LEU A 145 14.53 15.63 -6.95
N GLU A 146 14.81 16.89 -6.63
CA GLU A 146 14.59 18.05 -7.52
C GLU A 146 15.01 17.79 -8.98
N PRO A 147 16.20 17.22 -9.28
CA PRO A 147 16.65 17.00 -10.66
C PRO A 147 15.96 15.82 -11.37
N CYS A 148 15.20 14.96 -10.66
CA CYS A 148 14.55 13.80 -11.26
C CYS A 148 13.42 14.22 -12.23
N LEU A 149 13.35 13.56 -13.38
CA LEU A 149 12.45 13.94 -14.48
C LEU A 149 11.15 13.12 -14.44
N VAL A 150 10.17 13.62 -13.69
CA VAL A 150 8.89 12.93 -13.44
C VAL A 150 8.01 13.00 -14.69
N SER A 151 7.34 11.90 -15.01
CA SER A 151 6.32 11.88 -16.05
C SER A 151 4.92 11.84 -15.45
N ALA A 152 4.03 12.71 -15.93
CA ALA A 152 2.70 12.90 -15.36
C ALA A 152 1.81 11.64 -15.48
N ASP A 153 2.00 10.82 -16.50
CA ASP A 153 1.27 9.58 -16.69
C ASP A 153 1.72 8.45 -15.76
N ARG A 154 2.92 8.55 -15.18
CA ARG A 154 3.44 7.63 -14.14
C ARG A 154 2.86 7.93 -12.76
N ILE A 155 2.13 9.02 -12.58
CA ILE A 155 1.46 9.35 -11.32
C ILE A 155 0.02 8.82 -11.40
N PRO A 156 -0.36 7.76 -10.63
CA PRO A 156 -1.73 7.29 -10.60
C PRO A 156 -2.68 8.37 -10.09
N GLU A 157 -3.90 8.49 -10.64
CA GLU A 157 -4.83 9.56 -10.25
C GLU A 157 -5.22 9.46 -8.78
N LYS A 158 -5.51 8.25 -8.31
CA LYS A 158 -5.83 8.03 -6.90
C LYS A 158 -4.69 8.46 -6.00
N LEU A 159 -3.43 8.21 -6.40
CA LEU A 159 -2.28 8.67 -5.65
C LEU A 159 -2.18 10.20 -5.66
N ALA A 160 -2.43 10.83 -6.80
CA ALA A 160 -2.41 12.28 -6.93
C ALA A 160 -3.46 12.96 -6.03
N GLU A 161 -4.67 12.40 -5.97
CA GLU A 161 -5.75 12.85 -5.07
C GLU A 161 -5.40 12.59 -3.60
N ASP A 162 -5.00 11.37 -3.25
CA ASP A 162 -4.71 10.97 -1.86
C ASP A 162 -3.53 11.76 -1.26
N LEU A 163 -2.57 12.20 -2.08
CA LEU A 163 -1.44 13.05 -1.68
C LEU A 163 -1.73 14.56 -1.80
N GLY A 164 -2.90 14.94 -2.32
CA GLY A 164 -3.29 16.32 -2.57
C GLY A 164 -2.34 17.04 -3.53
N LEU A 165 -1.89 16.35 -4.58
CA LEU A 165 -1.03 16.93 -5.63
C LEU A 165 -1.82 17.82 -6.59
N VAL A 166 -3.05 17.40 -6.88
CA VAL A 166 -3.97 18.06 -7.81
C VAL A 166 -5.39 17.93 -7.29
N GLU A 167 -6.24 18.90 -7.61
CA GLU A 167 -7.69 18.80 -7.43
C GLU A 167 -8.34 18.40 -8.75
N LEU A 168 -8.94 17.22 -8.79
CA LEU A 168 -9.66 16.71 -9.96
C LEU A 168 -11.15 17.02 -9.80
N GLU A 169 -11.65 17.91 -10.66
CA GLU A 169 -13.05 18.30 -10.69
C GLU A 169 -13.90 17.22 -11.39
N GLU A 170 -15.22 17.29 -11.23
CA GLU A 170 -16.13 16.36 -11.89
C GLU A 170 -16.05 16.47 -13.42
N SER A 171 -15.81 17.68 -13.93
CA SER A 171 -15.54 18.00 -15.34
C SER A 171 -14.29 17.29 -15.87
N ASP A 172 -13.25 17.08 -15.06
CA ASP A 172 -12.00 16.45 -15.48
C ASP A 172 -12.11 14.93 -15.68
N ARG A 173 -13.12 14.30 -15.05
CA ARG A 173 -13.22 12.83 -15.01
C ARG A 173 -13.35 12.20 -16.39
N SER A 174 -14.04 12.88 -17.31
CA SER A 174 -14.17 12.47 -18.71
C SER A 174 -13.05 12.99 -19.63
N HIS A 175 -12.09 13.77 -19.12
CA HIS A 175 -11.06 14.45 -19.90
C HIS A 175 -9.63 14.04 -19.46
N PRO A 176 -9.12 12.89 -19.96
CA PRO A 176 -7.80 12.37 -19.59
C PRO A 176 -6.64 13.36 -19.82
N TYR A 177 -6.74 14.17 -20.87
CA TYR A 177 -5.72 15.17 -21.21
C TYR A 177 -5.60 16.24 -20.13
N GLU A 178 -6.72 16.83 -19.68
CA GLU A 178 -6.71 17.84 -18.60
C GLU A 178 -6.20 17.26 -17.27
N ARG A 179 -6.54 15.99 -16.97
CA ARG A 179 -5.99 15.28 -15.81
C ARG A 179 -4.47 15.14 -15.89
N LEU A 180 -3.91 14.80 -17.05
CA LEU A 180 -2.46 14.73 -17.26
C LEU A 180 -1.81 16.12 -17.16
N LYS A 181 -2.46 17.13 -17.73
CA LYS A 181 -2.00 18.53 -17.68
C LYS A 181 -1.84 19.02 -16.24
N LYS A 182 -2.86 18.83 -15.39
CA LYS A 182 -2.79 19.16 -13.96
C LYS A 182 -1.63 18.42 -13.26
N LYS A 183 -1.44 17.12 -13.54
CA LYS A 183 -0.35 16.31 -12.97
C LYS A 183 1.05 16.72 -13.46
N ALA A 184 1.16 17.32 -14.65
CA ALA A 184 2.42 17.77 -15.24
C ALA A 184 2.88 19.15 -14.73
N GLU A 185 2.04 19.87 -13.98
CA GLU A 185 2.39 21.16 -13.43
C GLU A 185 3.59 21.05 -12.47
N LEU A 186 4.51 22.01 -12.56
CA LEU A 186 5.73 22.02 -11.75
C LEU A 186 5.42 21.99 -10.25
N HIS A 187 4.34 22.64 -9.81
CA HIS A 187 3.91 22.62 -8.41
C HIS A 187 3.51 21.21 -7.94
N ALA A 188 2.71 20.48 -8.72
CA ALA A 188 2.29 19.12 -8.41
C ALA A 188 3.49 18.17 -8.31
N ILE A 189 4.43 18.28 -9.25
CA ILE A 189 5.67 17.49 -9.28
C ILE A 189 6.58 17.84 -8.09
N ALA A 190 6.76 19.12 -7.79
CA ALA A 190 7.57 19.56 -6.65
C ALA A 190 6.99 19.07 -5.33
N ARG A 191 5.66 19.12 -5.17
CA ARG A 191 4.96 18.56 -4.00
C ARG A 191 5.15 17.05 -3.87
N LEU A 192 5.05 16.30 -4.96
CA LEU A 192 5.33 14.86 -4.96
C LEU A 192 6.77 14.56 -4.49
N LYS A 193 7.76 15.29 -5.03
CA LYS A 193 9.17 15.15 -4.65
C LYS A 193 9.38 15.49 -3.17
N LYS A 194 8.80 16.60 -2.68
CA LYS A 194 8.85 17.00 -1.26
C LYS A 194 8.26 15.95 -0.33
N ILE A 195 7.09 15.40 -0.66
CA ILE A 195 6.44 14.32 0.12
C ILE A 195 7.34 13.08 0.17
N TRP A 196 7.91 12.68 -0.96
CA TRP A 196 8.79 11.51 -1.02
C TRP A 196 10.10 11.72 -0.26
N GLU A 197 10.70 12.92 -0.35
CA GLU A 197 11.90 13.25 0.43
C GLU A 197 11.64 13.29 1.93
N SER A 198 10.41 13.62 2.33
CA SER A 198 9.97 13.60 3.73
C SER A 198 9.59 12.20 4.21
N ALA A 199 9.59 11.19 3.33
CA ALA A 199 9.22 9.83 3.68
C ALA A 199 10.43 9.02 4.17
N VAL A 200 10.22 8.25 5.25
CA VAL A 200 11.26 7.46 5.92
C VAL A 200 10.94 5.96 5.78
N PRO A 201 11.91 5.10 5.42
CA PRO A 201 11.66 3.67 5.32
C PRO A 201 11.36 3.04 6.69
N LEU A 202 10.34 2.19 6.74
CA LEU A 202 9.99 1.45 7.97
C LEU A 202 11.00 0.36 8.32
N GLN A 203 11.81 -0.07 7.36
CA GLN A 203 12.87 -1.04 7.54
C GLN A 203 14.18 -0.46 6.99
N ARG A 204 15.22 -0.47 7.82
CA ARG A 204 16.53 0.10 7.45
C ARG A 204 17.07 -0.56 6.18
N GLY A 205 17.43 0.24 5.18
CA GLY A 205 17.94 -0.25 3.89
C GLY A 205 16.88 -0.78 2.92
N HIS A 206 15.60 -0.80 3.31
CA HIS A 206 14.50 -1.29 2.49
C HIS A 206 13.49 -0.18 2.22
N HIS A 207 13.49 0.31 0.98
CA HIS A 207 12.66 1.44 0.54
C HIS A 207 11.31 1.00 -0.06
N ARG A 208 10.80 -0.17 0.34
CA ARG A 208 9.50 -0.67 -0.15
C ARG A 208 8.33 0.01 0.53
N ILE A 209 8.42 0.14 1.85
CA ILE A 209 7.38 0.73 2.71
C ILE A 209 7.96 1.97 3.36
N LEU A 210 7.40 3.12 3.02
CA LEU A 210 7.83 4.43 3.53
C LEU A 210 6.70 5.04 4.35
N ALA A 211 7.04 5.62 5.50
CA ALA A 211 6.12 6.44 6.29
C ALA A 211 6.36 7.91 5.96
N ILE A 212 5.32 8.62 5.55
CA ILE A 212 5.40 10.06 5.30
C ILE A 212 5.56 10.77 6.64
N GLN A 213 6.58 11.62 6.79
CA GLN A 213 6.78 12.47 7.96
C GLN A 213 6.57 13.94 7.59
N GLN A 214 6.59 14.80 8.60
CA GLN A 214 6.77 16.24 8.38
C GLN A 214 8.12 16.49 7.69
N SER A 215 8.19 17.50 6.83
CA SER A 215 9.43 17.86 6.16
C SER A 215 10.47 18.36 7.17
N THR A 216 11.73 18.12 6.85
CA THR A 216 12.85 18.70 7.60
C THR A 216 13.22 20.05 7.01
N THR A 217 13.89 20.89 7.79
CA THR A 217 14.40 22.20 7.32
C THR A 217 15.23 22.10 6.04
N THR A 218 15.99 21.01 5.87
CA THR A 218 16.76 20.73 4.65
C THR A 218 15.86 20.46 3.44
N VAL A 219 14.77 19.72 3.63
CA VAL A 219 13.79 19.46 2.57
C VAL A 219 13.00 20.72 2.26
N ASP A 220 12.61 21.52 3.26
CA ASP A 220 11.89 22.78 3.03
C ASP A 220 12.72 23.80 2.26
N ALA A 221 14.02 23.88 2.53
CA ALA A 221 14.94 24.74 1.79
C ALA A 221 15.06 24.36 0.30
N ARG A 222 14.89 23.08 -0.04
CA ARG A 222 14.91 22.56 -1.42
C ARG A 222 13.63 22.86 -2.19
N TYR A 223 12.50 22.96 -1.49
CA TYR A 223 11.18 23.18 -2.09
C TYR A 223 10.49 24.42 -1.50
N PRO A 224 11.05 25.63 -1.72
CA PRO A 224 10.50 26.85 -1.17
C PRO A 224 9.11 27.14 -1.74
N GLY A 225 8.17 27.54 -0.88
CA GLY A 225 6.79 27.85 -1.26
C GLY A 225 5.92 26.62 -1.58
N VAL A 226 6.45 25.40 -1.47
CA VAL A 226 5.68 24.16 -1.59
C VAL A 226 5.16 23.76 -0.21
N ALA A 227 3.84 23.57 -0.10
CA ALA A 227 3.22 23.19 1.16
C ALA A 227 3.80 21.87 1.71
N GLU A 228 3.98 21.83 3.02
CA GLU A 228 4.46 20.64 3.74
C GLU A 228 3.40 19.52 3.73
N PRO A 229 3.80 18.27 3.98
CA PRO A 229 2.85 17.19 4.25
C PRO A 229 1.94 17.57 5.43
N GLY A 230 0.70 17.95 5.16
CA GLY A 230 -0.25 18.34 6.21
C GLY A 230 -0.50 17.22 7.23
N ASP A 231 -1.11 17.56 8.37
CA ASP A 231 -1.37 16.60 9.46
C ASP A 231 -2.22 15.40 9.01
N GLY A 232 -3.04 15.57 7.97
CA GLY A 232 -3.80 14.51 7.29
C GLY A 232 -2.93 13.44 6.62
N LEU A 233 -1.72 13.80 6.19
CA LEU A 233 -0.81 12.97 5.42
C LEU A 233 0.36 12.44 6.26
N ALA A 234 0.81 13.21 7.26
CA ALA A 234 1.85 12.77 8.18
C ALA A 234 1.46 11.47 8.91
N GLY A 235 2.37 10.50 8.91
CA GLY A 235 2.22 9.16 9.44
C GLY A 235 1.49 8.17 8.53
N THR A 236 1.04 8.57 7.34
CA THR A 236 0.49 7.64 6.32
C THR A 236 1.60 6.87 5.60
N ILE A 237 1.24 5.83 4.85
CA ILE A 237 2.20 4.89 4.24
C ILE A 237 2.19 5.02 2.71
N LEU A 238 3.39 5.11 2.13
CA LEU A 238 3.65 4.84 0.71
C LEU A 238 4.21 3.44 0.56
N TYR A 239 3.61 2.65 -0.31
CA TYR A 239 4.04 1.29 -0.60
C TYR A 239 4.37 1.15 -2.08
N THR A 240 5.65 0.88 -2.38
CA THR A 240 6.12 0.57 -3.74
C THR A 240 5.95 -0.90 -4.07
N ARG A 241 5.40 -1.20 -5.24
CA ARG A 241 5.19 -2.57 -5.73
C ARG A 241 5.74 -2.72 -7.14
N GLU A 242 6.21 -3.91 -7.46
CA GLU A 242 6.49 -4.30 -8.84
C GLU A 242 5.16 -4.37 -9.59
N GLU A 243 5.11 -3.79 -10.79
CA GLU A 243 4.04 -4.15 -11.72
C GLU A 243 4.15 -5.64 -12.04
N GLU A 244 3.02 -6.34 -12.18
CA GLU A 244 2.99 -7.81 -12.35
C GLU A 244 3.83 -8.30 -13.54
N ASN A 245 4.06 -7.43 -14.54
CA ASN A 245 4.86 -7.69 -15.73
C ASN A 245 6.37 -7.45 -15.54
N GLY A 246 6.80 -6.71 -14.50
CA GLY A 246 8.17 -6.19 -14.39
C GLY A 246 9.24 -7.24 -14.03
N ARG A 247 8.83 -8.44 -13.61
CA ARG A 247 9.77 -9.48 -13.14
C ARG A 247 10.16 -10.49 -14.20
N GLU A 248 9.29 -10.74 -15.17
CA GLU A 248 9.66 -11.51 -16.35
C GLU A 248 10.54 -10.71 -17.28
N GLN A 249 10.35 -9.39 -17.28
CA GLN A 249 11.16 -8.48 -18.08
C GLN A 249 12.60 -8.39 -17.57
N ALA A 250 12.82 -8.44 -16.25
CA ALA A 250 14.16 -8.27 -15.65
C ALA A 250 15.13 -9.46 -15.83
N LYS A 251 14.78 -10.53 -16.57
CA LYS A 251 15.63 -11.73 -16.71
C LYS A 251 16.54 -11.73 -17.94
N ALA A 252 16.34 -10.83 -18.91
CA ALA A 252 17.25 -10.66 -20.04
C ALA A 252 18.03 -9.34 -19.93
N ALA A 253 19.33 -9.36 -20.23
CA ALA A 253 20.22 -8.18 -20.17
C ALA A 253 19.82 -7.03 -21.13
N THR A 254 18.86 -7.29 -22.03
CA THR A 254 18.37 -6.40 -23.08
C THR A 254 17.04 -5.69 -22.73
N GLU A 255 16.51 -5.87 -21.53
CA GLU A 255 15.18 -5.38 -21.18
C GLU A 255 15.19 -4.12 -20.30
N PRO A 256 14.19 -3.23 -20.44
CA PRO A 256 14.21 -1.92 -19.81
C PRO A 256 14.22 -2.01 -18.28
N PRO A 257 14.82 -1.00 -17.61
CA PRO A 257 14.85 -0.91 -16.16
C PRO A 257 13.49 -1.13 -15.50
N ARG A 258 13.54 -1.81 -14.35
CA ARG A 258 12.40 -2.12 -13.49
C ARG A 258 11.50 -0.90 -13.26
N GLN A 259 10.20 -1.09 -13.49
CA GLN A 259 9.17 -0.10 -13.18
C GLN A 259 8.40 -0.48 -11.91
N LEU A 260 8.04 0.53 -11.13
CA LEU A 260 7.29 0.40 -9.89
C LEU A 260 5.96 1.17 -9.98
N SER A 261 4.97 0.65 -9.26
CA SER A 261 3.75 1.37 -8.91
C SER A 261 3.80 1.77 -7.43
N VAL A 262 3.13 2.87 -7.09
CA VAL A 262 3.05 3.37 -5.71
C VAL A 262 1.60 3.40 -5.27
N GLN A 263 1.34 2.83 -4.09
CA GLN A 263 0.05 2.87 -3.43
C GLN A 263 0.17 3.67 -2.13
N HIS A 264 -0.81 4.53 -1.88
CA HIS A 264 -0.95 5.23 -0.61
C HIS A 264 -1.94 4.49 0.30
N PHE A 265 -1.61 4.43 1.59
CA PHE A 265 -2.50 3.95 2.63
C PHE A 265 -2.60 4.98 3.74
N ARG A 266 -3.84 5.42 4.01
CA ARG A 266 -4.18 6.37 5.09
C ARG A 266 -3.82 5.87 6.50
N SER A 267 -3.61 4.57 6.68
CA SER A 267 -3.17 3.99 7.95
C SER A 267 -2.27 2.78 7.76
N VAL A 268 -1.40 2.53 8.75
CA VAL A 268 -0.55 1.33 8.81
C VAL A 268 -1.37 0.05 8.87
N TYR A 269 -2.55 0.08 9.49
CA TYR A 269 -3.47 -1.05 9.52
C TYR A 269 -4.01 -1.38 8.13
N SER A 270 -4.41 -0.38 7.35
CA SER A 270 -4.88 -0.60 5.98
C SER A 270 -3.80 -1.24 5.11
N ALA A 271 -2.55 -0.78 5.24
CA ALA A 271 -1.40 -1.38 4.56
C ALA A 271 -1.20 -2.84 5.01
N HIS A 272 -1.20 -3.09 6.33
CA HIS A 272 -1.01 -4.43 6.91
C HIS A 272 -2.13 -5.40 6.50
N ARG A 273 -3.39 -4.97 6.53
CA ARG A 273 -4.51 -5.80 6.07
C ARG A 273 -4.29 -6.18 4.61
N LYS A 274 -3.96 -5.22 3.74
CA LYS A 274 -3.78 -5.48 2.31
C LYS A 274 -2.69 -6.52 2.05
N THR A 275 -1.53 -6.43 2.72
CA THR A 275 -0.46 -7.43 2.58
C THR A 275 -0.85 -8.78 3.17
N PHE A 276 -1.53 -8.80 4.32
CA PHE A 276 -2.05 -10.03 4.92
C PHE A 276 -3.08 -10.73 4.02
N HIS A 277 -4.00 -9.97 3.43
CA HIS A 277 -4.98 -10.45 2.47
C HIS A 277 -4.31 -11.10 1.25
N GLU A 278 -3.32 -10.43 0.70
CA GLU A 278 -2.58 -10.92 -0.47
C GLU A 278 -1.80 -12.18 -0.12
N ALA A 279 -1.09 -12.21 1.01
CA ALA A 279 -0.39 -13.40 1.48
C ALA A 279 -1.35 -14.59 1.67
N LYS A 280 -2.51 -14.38 2.30
CA LYS A 280 -3.53 -15.44 2.45
C LYS A 280 -4.11 -15.90 1.11
N ALA A 281 -4.36 -14.98 0.18
CA ALA A 281 -4.83 -15.34 -1.15
C ALA A 281 -3.80 -16.17 -1.91
N TYR A 282 -2.52 -15.76 -1.89
CA TYR A 282 -1.42 -16.53 -2.46
C TYR A 282 -1.31 -17.92 -1.83
N ASN A 283 -1.35 -18.03 -0.50
CA ASN A 283 -1.25 -19.34 0.18
C ASN A 283 -2.42 -20.26 -0.18
N ARG A 284 -3.66 -19.75 -0.22
CA ARG A 284 -4.82 -20.51 -0.67
C ARG A 284 -4.69 -20.96 -2.12
N GLU A 285 -4.17 -20.09 -2.99
CA GLU A 285 -3.91 -20.41 -4.39
C GLU A 285 -2.81 -21.48 -4.52
N ILE A 286 -1.72 -21.39 -3.74
CA ILE A 286 -0.66 -22.41 -3.69
C ILE A 286 -1.25 -23.76 -3.29
N ASP A 287 -2.02 -23.81 -2.20
CA ASP A 287 -2.65 -25.04 -1.72
C ASP A 287 -3.57 -25.67 -2.76
N GLN A 288 -4.40 -24.84 -3.43
CA GLN A 288 -5.35 -25.30 -4.43
C GLN A 288 -4.66 -25.81 -5.71
N LEU A 289 -3.71 -25.04 -6.24
CA LEU A 289 -2.96 -25.45 -7.43
C LEU A 289 -2.03 -26.64 -7.14
N GLY A 290 -1.49 -26.72 -5.92
CA GLY A 290 -0.63 -27.81 -5.48
C GLY A 290 -1.40 -29.13 -5.48
N LYS A 291 -2.60 -29.15 -4.90
CA LYS A 291 -3.50 -30.31 -4.96
C LYS A 291 -3.82 -30.71 -6.40
N LEU A 292 -4.19 -29.75 -7.26
CA LEU A 292 -4.45 -30.02 -8.67
C LEU A 292 -3.21 -30.59 -9.39
N GLN A 293 -2.01 -30.08 -9.09
CA GLN A 293 -0.77 -30.57 -9.67
C GLN A 293 -0.47 -32.01 -9.22
N GLU A 294 -0.62 -32.32 -7.93
CA GLU A 294 -0.44 -33.67 -7.36
C GLU A 294 -1.45 -34.66 -7.95
N GLU A 295 -2.73 -34.29 -8.02
CA GLU A 295 -3.78 -35.13 -8.60
C GLU A 295 -3.55 -35.38 -10.10
N LEU A 296 -3.10 -34.36 -10.85
CA LEU A 296 -2.71 -34.52 -12.27
C LEU A 296 -1.48 -35.43 -12.43
N GLN A 297 -0.50 -35.33 -11.54
CA GLN A 297 0.69 -36.19 -11.56
C GLN A 297 0.33 -37.65 -11.24
N LEU A 298 -0.53 -37.88 -10.25
CA LEU A 298 -1.02 -39.21 -9.90
C LEU A 298 -1.80 -39.83 -11.06
N LEU A 299 -2.74 -39.08 -11.65
CA LEU A 299 -3.51 -39.54 -12.80
C LEU A 299 -2.62 -39.83 -14.02
N ASN A 300 -1.67 -38.95 -14.32
CA ASN A 300 -0.71 -39.15 -15.42
C ASN A 300 0.13 -40.43 -15.21
N THR A 301 0.59 -40.67 -13.98
CA THR A 301 1.35 -41.87 -13.62
C THR A 301 0.48 -43.13 -13.68
N GLN A 302 -0.77 -43.06 -13.24
CA GLN A 302 -1.71 -44.17 -13.27
C GLN A 302 -2.03 -44.57 -14.71
N ILE A 303 -2.39 -43.60 -15.58
CA ILE A 303 -2.68 -43.86 -16.99
C ILE A 303 -1.44 -44.43 -17.69
N ASP A 304 -0.24 -43.89 -17.46
CA ASP A 304 1.00 -44.41 -18.07
C ASP A 304 1.30 -45.87 -17.68
N ARG A 305 1.02 -46.25 -16.43
CA ARG A 305 1.28 -47.61 -15.91
C ARG A 305 0.19 -48.63 -16.25
N GLU A 306 -1.06 -48.23 -16.06
CA GLU A 306 -2.23 -49.11 -16.07
C GLU A 306 -2.92 -49.14 -17.44
N TRP A 307 -2.74 -48.13 -18.31
CA TRP A 307 -3.37 -48.11 -19.62
C TRP A 307 -2.62 -48.98 -20.64
N LYS A 308 -2.93 -50.28 -20.65
CA LYS A 308 -2.41 -51.26 -21.61
C LYS A 308 -3.53 -51.75 -22.52
N LYS A 309 -3.14 -52.43 -23.60
CA LYS A 309 -4.11 -53.07 -24.52
C LYS A 309 -5.00 -54.09 -23.79
N GLU A 310 -4.44 -54.73 -22.77
CA GLU A 310 -5.05 -55.83 -22.00
C GLU A 310 -5.87 -55.36 -20.79
N THR A 311 -5.82 -54.06 -20.46
CA THR A 311 -6.54 -53.50 -19.32
C THR A 311 -8.06 -53.62 -19.54
N PRO A 312 -8.84 -54.03 -18.53
CA PRO A 312 -10.30 -54.10 -18.61
C PRO A 312 -10.93 -52.76 -19.01
N GLU A 313 -12.01 -52.79 -19.79
CA GLU A 313 -12.72 -51.57 -20.22
C GLU A 313 -13.32 -50.81 -19.03
N GLU A 314 -13.81 -51.50 -18.00
CA GLU A 314 -14.31 -50.86 -16.77
C GLU A 314 -13.24 -50.01 -16.05
N ASP A 315 -11.99 -50.48 -16.01
CA ASP A 315 -10.87 -49.72 -15.43
C ASP A 315 -10.47 -48.52 -16.30
N LYS A 316 -10.54 -48.67 -17.63
CA LYS A 316 -10.33 -47.55 -18.58
C LYS A 316 -11.39 -46.48 -18.43
N ASP A 317 -12.66 -46.88 -18.30
CA ASP A 317 -13.78 -45.95 -18.08
C ASP A 317 -13.67 -45.23 -16.74
N ARG A 318 -13.25 -45.93 -15.66
CA ARG A 318 -12.95 -45.31 -14.36
C ARG A 318 -11.87 -44.23 -14.48
N MET A 319 -10.74 -44.55 -15.09
CA MET A 319 -9.64 -43.60 -15.28
C MET A 319 -10.07 -42.39 -16.14
N LEU A 320 -10.89 -42.59 -17.16
CA LEU A 320 -11.44 -41.50 -17.97
C LEU A 320 -12.43 -40.62 -17.19
N ALA A 321 -13.25 -41.21 -16.31
CA ALA A 321 -14.18 -40.46 -15.46
C ALA A 321 -13.44 -39.62 -14.41
N GLU A 322 -12.39 -40.17 -13.79
CA GLU A 322 -11.49 -39.45 -12.89
C GLU A 322 -10.80 -38.28 -13.62
N ALA A 323 -10.26 -38.53 -14.82
CA ALA A 323 -9.67 -37.50 -15.66
C ALA A 323 -10.64 -36.35 -15.99
N ARG A 324 -11.89 -36.68 -16.37
CA ARG A 324 -12.93 -35.66 -16.66
C ARG A 324 -13.29 -34.85 -15.43
N THR A 325 -13.39 -35.48 -14.27
CA THR A 325 -13.69 -34.81 -13.00
C THR A 325 -12.57 -33.83 -12.64
N LEU A 326 -11.32 -34.28 -12.75
CA LEU A 326 -10.14 -33.47 -12.47
C LEU A 326 -9.99 -32.30 -13.45
N VAL A 327 -10.24 -32.52 -14.73
CA VAL A 327 -10.24 -31.46 -15.75
C VAL A 327 -11.33 -30.42 -15.47
N ALA A 328 -12.55 -30.84 -15.10
CA ALA A 328 -13.62 -29.92 -14.74
C ALA A 328 -13.30 -29.09 -13.48
N GLN A 329 -12.67 -29.71 -12.47
CA GLN A 329 -12.18 -29.00 -11.28
C GLN A 329 -11.07 -28.01 -11.63
N GLY A 330 -10.11 -28.42 -12.46
CA GLY A 330 -9.03 -27.57 -12.98
C GLY A 330 -9.57 -26.35 -13.73
N HIS A 331 -10.55 -26.56 -14.63
CA HIS A 331 -11.22 -25.47 -15.34
C HIS A 331 -11.87 -24.47 -14.39
N LYS A 332 -12.65 -24.95 -13.42
CA LYS A 332 -13.30 -24.06 -12.44
C LYS A 332 -12.28 -23.21 -11.69
N LEU A 333 -11.11 -23.77 -11.40
CA LEU A 333 -10.06 -23.11 -10.64
C LEU A 333 -9.23 -22.12 -11.46
N LEU A 334 -9.00 -22.43 -12.75
CA LEU A 334 -8.10 -21.67 -13.62
C LEU A 334 -8.83 -20.63 -14.48
N ALA A 335 -10.09 -20.87 -14.86
CA ALA A 335 -10.89 -19.97 -15.68
C ALA A 335 -11.21 -18.61 -15.01
N ALA A 336 -11.12 -18.54 -13.67
CA ALA A 336 -11.38 -17.32 -12.91
C ALA A 336 -10.18 -16.35 -12.83
N CYS A 337 -9.12 -16.55 -13.60
CA CYS A 337 -7.84 -15.83 -13.42
C CYS A 337 -7.33 -15.12 -14.69
N GLU A 338 -6.85 -13.90 -14.51
CA GLU A 338 -6.18 -13.09 -15.56
C GLU A 338 -4.70 -13.48 -15.75
N ASN A 339 -4.15 -14.38 -14.92
CA ASN A 339 -2.74 -14.78 -15.03
C ASN A 339 -2.48 -15.69 -16.24
N LYS A 340 -1.50 -15.32 -17.07
CA LYS A 340 -1.18 -16.03 -18.32
C LYS A 340 -0.80 -17.51 -18.16
N TYR A 341 -0.17 -17.90 -17.05
CA TYR A 341 0.20 -19.30 -16.83
C TYR A 341 -1.02 -20.14 -16.50
N LYS A 342 -1.97 -19.57 -15.76
CA LYS A 342 -3.27 -20.19 -15.49
C LYS A 342 -4.12 -20.28 -16.74
N VAL A 343 -4.21 -19.22 -17.54
CA VAL A 343 -4.92 -19.23 -18.83
C VAL A 343 -4.34 -20.30 -19.76
N ARG A 344 -3.01 -20.35 -19.92
CA ARG A 344 -2.35 -21.38 -20.73
C ARG A 344 -2.55 -22.79 -20.18
N ALA A 345 -2.59 -22.96 -18.85
CA ALA A 345 -2.90 -24.24 -18.23
C ALA A 345 -4.37 -24.64 -18.48
N ASP A 346 -5.29 -23.70 -18.41
CA ASP A 346 -6.72 -23.87 -18.71
C ASP A 346 -6.94 -24.29 -20.17
N ASP A 347 -6.30 -23.59 -21.12
CA ASP A 347 -6.35 -23.93 -22.55
C ASP A 347 -5.85 -25.37 -22.82
N LEU A 348 -4.78 -25.77 -22.14
CA LEU A 348 -4.21 -27.12 -22.26
C LEU A 348 -5.13 -28.19 -21.63
N LEU A 349 -5.78 -27.87 -20.50
CA LEU A 349 -6.78 -28.73 -19.86
C LEU A 349 -8.03 -28.88 -20.73
N ALA A 350 -8.48 -27.82 -21.42
CA ALA A 350 -9.59 -27.90 -22.37
C ALA A 350 -9.28 -28.92 -23.46
N GLY A 351 -8.03 -28.93 -23.95
CA GLY A 351 -7.55 -29.91 -24.90
C GLY A 351 -7.49 -31.36 -24.42
N LEU A 352 -7.71 -31.65 -23.13
CA LEU A 352 -7.84 -33.02 -22.58
C LEU A 352 -9.27 -33.56 -22.66
N THR A 353 -10.29 -32.70 -22.75
CA THR A 353 -11.70 -33.13 -22.84
C THR A 353 -12.04 -33.89 -24.13
N GLU A 354 -11.17 -33.87 -25.14
CA GLU A 354 -11.29 -34.61 -26.40
C GLU A 354 -10.89 -36.10 -26.33
N LEU A 355 -10.72 -36.67 -25.13
CA LEU A 355 -10.53 -38.10 -24.89
C LEU A 355 -11.81 -38.89 -25.22
N GLY A 356 -12.10 -39.05 -26.51
CA GLY A 356 -13.16 -39.89 -27.08
C GLY A 356 -12.64 -41.27 -27.55
N PRO A 357 -13.53 -42.28 -27.68
CA PRO A 357 -13.15 -43.69 -27.80
C PRO A 357 -12.42 -44.11 -29.09
N GLU A 358 -12.44 -43.35 -30.19
CA GLU A 358 -12.14 -43.99 -31.49
C GLU A 358 -10.68 -44.03 -32.00
N LYS A 359 -9.64 -43.52 -31.31
CA LYS A 359 -8.23 -43.76 -31.70
C LYS A 359 -7.29 -43.80 -30.49
N HIS A 360 -7.20 -44.97 -29.85
CA HIS A 360 -6.73 -45.10 -28.46
C HIS A 360 -5.25 -44.78 -28.18
N LYS A 361 -4.25 -45.24 -28.96
CA LYS A 361 -2.84 -45.20 -28.48
C LYS A 361 -2.14 -43.84 -28.66
N GLN A 362 -2.32 -43.18 -29.81
CA GLN A 362 -1.71 -41.87 -30.10
C GLN A 362 -2.36 -40.74 -29.29
N ARG A 363 -3.67 -40.81 -29.03
CA ARG A 363 -4.37 -39.80 -28.22
C ARG A 363 -3.96 -39.83 -26.75
N ILE A 364 -3.68 -41.00 -26.19
CA ILE A 364 -3.29 -41.10 -24.76
C ILE A 364 -1.89 -40.54 -24.55
N SER A 365 -0.93 -40.88 -25.40
CA SER A 365 0.42 -40.29 -25.33
C SER A 365 0.37 -38.75 -25.48
N ALA A 366 -0.51 -38.23 -26.34
CA ALA A 366 -0.75 -36.80 -26.48
C ALA A 366 -1.39 -36.19 -25.21
N SER A 367 -2.35 -36.87 -24.60
CA SER A 367 -2.99 -36.44 -23.34
C SER A 367 -2.03 -36.46 -22.16
N LEU A 368 -1.20 -37.51 -22.01
CA LEU A 368 -0.12 -37.57 -21.01
C LEU A 368 0.85 -36.39 -21.19
N SER A 369 1.24 -36.12 -22.44
CA SER A 369 2.12 -34.99 -22.77
C SER A 369 1.48 -33.64 -22.46
N LYS A 370 0.17 -33.47 -22.70
CA LYS A 370 -0.60 -32.28 -22.30
C LYS A 370 -0.69 -32.14 -20.78
N MET A 371 -0.92 -33.22 -20.03
CA MET A 371 -0.92 -33.21 -18.56
C MET A 371 0.44 -32.77 -18.01
N VAL A 372 1.55 -33.30 -18.56
CA VAL A 372 2.91 -32.84 -18.21
C VAL A 372 3.11 -31.35 -18.54
N ALA A 373 2.60 -30.88 -19.68
CA ALA A 373 2.66 -29.47 -20.02
C ALA A 373 1.86 -28.59 -19.05
N VAL A 374 0.67 -29.01 -18.63
CA VAL A 374 -0.13 -28.33 -17.58
C VAL A 374 0.66 -28.27 -16.27
N ILE A 375 1.20 -29.40 -15.81
CA ILE A 375 2.03 -29.48 -14.59
C ILE A 375 3.20 -28.49 -14.65
N ASN A 376 3.88 -28.39 -15.79
CA ASN A 376 4.97 -27.44 -15.97
C ASN A 376 4.51 -25.98 -15.95
N ARG A 377 3.31 -25.67 -16.48
CA ARG A 377 2.74 -24.30 -16.38
C ARG A 377 2.35 -23.95 -14.95
N LEU A 378 1.78 -24.89 -14.20
CA LEU A 378 1.52 -24.73 -12.77
C LEU A 378 2.83 -24.52 -12.00
N GLN A 379 3.88 -25.26 -12.34
CA GLN A 379 5.22 -25.08 -11.76
C GLN A 379 5.79 -23.68 -12.02
N SER A 380 5.69 -23.17 -13.25
CA SER A 380 6.09 -21.78 -13.56
C SER A 380 5.28 -20.75 -12.77
N ARG A 381 4.00 -21.01 -12.52
CA ARG A 381 3.18 -20.15 -11.65
C ARG A 381 3.68 -20.17 -10.20
N PHE A 382 4.08 -21.33 -9.68
CA PHE A 382 4.69 -21.40 -8.34
C PHE A 382 6.01 -20.64 -8.25
N GLU A 383 6.89 -20.76 -9.26
CA GLU A 383 8.14 -19.99 -9.33
C GLU A 383 7.92 -18.48 -9.34
N GLU A 384 6.79 -18.01 -9.89
CA GLU A 384 6.37 -16.61 -9.85
C GLU A 384 5.80 -16.21 -8.48
N MET A 385 4.98 -17.09 -7.88
CA MET A 385 4.25 -16.82 -6.64
C MET A 385 5.15 -16.87 -5.40
N TYR A 386 6.04 -17.85 -5.26
CA TYR A 386 6.83 -18.02 -4.03
C TYR A 386 7.61 -16.76 -3.64
N PRO A 387 8.35 -16.09 -4.55
CA PRO A 387 9.09 -14.91 -4.14
C PRO A 387 8.18 -13.69 -3.94
N LYS A 388 7.01 -13.61 -4.60
CA LYS A 388 5.98 -12.59 -4.32
C LYS A 388 5.36 -12.80 -2.93
N GLY A 389 5.05 -14.05 -2.58
CA GLY A 389 4.57 -14.47 -1.27
C GLY A 389 5.55 -14.10 -0.16
N GLY A 390 6.82 -14.48 -0.31
CA GLY A 390 7.87 -14.14 0.67
C GLY A 390 8.04 -12.63 0.87
N TYR A 391 7.93 -11.83 -0.19
CA TYR A 391 7.95 -10.37 -0.10
C TYR A 391 6.73 -9.78 0.60
N ASN A 392 5.55 -10.37 0.43
CA ASN A 392 4.34 -9.93 1.13
C ASN A 392 4.40 -10.30 2.61
N GLU A 393 4.95 -11.47 2.95
CA GLU A 393 5.17 -11.90 4.33
C GLU A 393 6.17 -11.00 5.06
N GLN A 394 7.31 -10.67 4.42
CA GLN A 394 8.27 -9.72 4.98
C GLN A 394 7.63 -8.36 5.26
N ASP A 395 6.88 -7.83 4.29
CA ASP A 395 6.20 -6.56 4.43
C ASP A 395 5.13 -6.58 5.52
N GLN A 396 4.37 -7.69 5.62
CA GLN A 396 3.43 -7.93 6.71
C GLN A 396 4.14 -7.93 8.07
N MET A 397 5.28 -8.62 8.20
CA MET A 397 6.05 -8.65 9.46
C MET A 397 6.56 -7.27 9.87
N VAL A 398 7.07 -6.48 8.92
CA VAL A 398 7.52 -5.11 9.16
C VAL A 398 6.37 -4.26 9.68
N LEU A 399 5.23 -4.26 8.96
CA LEU A 399 4.04 -3.49 9.36
C LEU A 399 3.50 -3.95 10.72
N GLY A 400 3.41 -5.25 10.96
CA GLY A 400 2.93 -5.84 12.22
C GLY A 400 3.83 -5.50 13.42
N THR A 401 5.16 -5.43 13.21
CA THR A 401 6.12 -5.01 14.24
C THR A 401 5.88 -3.57 14.68
N HIS A 402 5.70 -2.66 13.72
CA HIS A 402 5.42 -1.25 14.00
C HIS A 402 4.04 -1.04 14.65
N ILE A 403 3.01 -1.79 14.21
CA ILE A 403 1.69 -1.80 14.85
C ILE A 403 1.82 -2.22 16.32
N THR A 404 2.43 -3.39 16.58
CA THR A 404 2.57 -3.93 17.94
C THR A 404 3.33 -2.99 18.85
N ARG A 405 4.39 -2.34 18.33
CA ARG A 405 5.18 -1.35 19.07
C ARG A 405 4.32 -0.15 19.48
N ASN A 406 3.56 0.43 18.53
CA ASN A 406 2.75 1.61 18.80
C ASN A 406 1.56 1.28 19.72
N GLU A 407 0.88 0.15 19.52
CA GLU A 407 -0.17 -0.32 20.42
C GLU A 407 0.34 -0.49 21.85
N ARG A 408 1.52 -1.11 22.02
CA ARG A 408 2.14 -1.28 23.33
C ARG A 408 2.45 0.06 23.99
N CYS A 409 3.02 0.99 23.25
CA CYS A 409 3.32 2.34 23.73
C CYS A 409 2.04 3.04 24.24
N MET A 410 0.98 3.06 23.43
CA MET A 410 -0.30 3.69 23.80
C MET A 410 -0.95 3.01 25.01
N ARG A 411 -0.93 1.67 25.07
CA ARG A 411 -1.47 0.90 26.19
C ARG A 411 -0.70 1.14 27.48
N GLN A 412 0.62 1.17 27.43
CA GLN A 412 1.48 1.46 28.58
C GLN A 412 1.21 2.87 29.11
N PHE A 413 1.16 3.85 28.22
CA PHE A 413 0.85 5.24 28.58
C PHE A 413 -0.50 5.34 29.30
N ARG A 414 -1.57 4.74 28.74
CA ARG A 414 -2.89 4.69 29.41
C ARG A 414 -2.83 3.95 30.75
N GLY A 415 -2.06 2.87 30.83
CA GLY A 415 -1.84 2.12 32.07
C GLY A 415 -1.29 3.00 33.18
N HIS A 416 -0.26 3.80 32.89
CA HIS A 416 0.29 4.78 33.84
C HIS A 416 -0.73 5.86 34.24
N VAL A 417 -1.50 6.39 33.28
CA VAL A 417 -2.60 7.34 33.55
C VAL A 417 -3.58 6.75 34.57
N GLN A 418 -4.03 5.52 34.34
CA GLN A 418 -5.03 4.87 35.20
C GLN A 418 -4.47 4.52 36.58
N GLN A 419 -3.28 3.93 36.64
CA GLN A 419 -2.68 3.43 37.88
C GLN A 419 -2.25 4.56 38.81
N ASN A 420 -1.74 5.67 38.26
CA ASN A 420 -1.13 6.73 39.04
C ASN A 420 -2.01 7.98 39.18
N ALA A 421 -3.20 8.01 38.60
CA ALA A 421 -4.19 9.07 38.80
C ALA A 421 -4.48 9.41 40.28
N PRO A 422 -4.55 8.44 41.23
CA PRO A 422 -4.79 8.73 42.64
C PRO A 422 -3.76 9.67 43.30
N VAL A 423 -2.59 9.88 42.67
CA VAL A 423 -1.62 10.88 43.12
C VAL A 423 -2.25 12.27 43.25
N LEU A 424 -3.24 12.61 42.42
CA LEU A 424 -3.94 13.90 42.47
C LEU A 424 -4.90 14.04 43.67
N ASP A 425 -5.26 12.94 44.33
CA ASP A 425 -6.14 12.91 45.50
C ASP A 425 -5.40 12.81 46.84
N ASN A 426 -4.09 12.54 46.81
CA ASN A 426 -3.26 12.31 48.00
C ASN A 426 -2.86 13.60 48.75
N GLY A 427 -3.81 14.51 48.99
CA GLY A 427 -3.62 15.68 49.86
C GLY A 427 -2.40 16.53 49.51
N LEU A 428 -2.13 16.71 48.21
CA LEU A 428 -0.94 17.40 47.74
C LEU A 428 -0.90 18.85 48.26
N ALA A 429 0.22 19.25 48.87
CA ALA A 429 0.44 20.63 49.33
C ALA A 429 0.25 21.66 48.20
N LEU A 430 0.49 21.25 46.95
CA LEU A 430 0.23 22.02 45.73
C LEU A 430 -1.20 22.58 45.66
N PHE A 431 -2.19 21.78 46.07
CA PHE A 431 -3.60 22.16 46.06
C PHE A 431 -4.11 22.67 47.41
N GLY A 432 -3.25 22.72 48.43
CA GLY A 432 -3.60 23.23 49.76
C GLY A 432 -3.77 24.75 49.76
N GLY A 433 -4.45 25.31 50.78
CA GLY A 433 -4.74 26.74 50.87
C GLY A 433 -3.54 27.64 51.22
N LYS A 434 -2.37 27.09 51.53
CA LYS A 434 -1.18 27.89 51.87
C LYS A 434 -0.57 28.53 50.61
N PRO A 435 -0.08 29.78 50.68
CA PRO A 435 0.65 30.37 49.57
C PRO A 435 1.97 29.61 49.35
N LEU A 436 2.29 29.33 48.09
CA LEU A 436 3.53 28.69 47.66
C LEU A 436 4.28 29.65 46.75
N THR A 437 5.61 29.66 46.83
CA THR A 437 6.45 30.41 45.88
C THR A 437 6.50 29.69 44.53
N GLU A 438 6.80 30.41 43.46
CA GLU A 438 6.90 29.85 42.11
C GLU A 438 7.89 28.66 42.01
N PRO A 439 9.10 28.70 42.62
CA PRO A 439 9.99 27.52 42.64
C PRO A 439 9.40 26.32 43.38
N GLN A 440 8.59 26.54 44.43
CA GLN A 440 7.92 25.46 45.16
C GLN A 440 6.81 24.82 44.32
N VAL A 441 6.07 25.63 43.56
CA VAL A 441 5.04 25.15 42.63
C VAL A 441 5.67 24.31 41.52
N GLU A 442 6.79 24.75 40.93
CA GLU A 442 7.45 23.99 39.84
C GLU A 442 8.05 22.67 40.35
N THR A 443 8.68 22.69 41.53
CA THR A 443 9.23 21.47 42.17
C THR A 443 8.13 20.45 42.44
N GLN A 444 6.99 20.89 42.97
CA GLN A 444 5.86 20.01 43.25
C GLN A 444 5.17 19.51 41.98
N THR A 445 5.01 20.37 40.97
CA THR A 445 4.47 20.00 39.65
C THR A 445 5.31 18.90 39.01
N THR A 446 6.63 19.09 38.96
CA THR A 446 7.58 18.10 38.46
C THR A 446 7.49 16.79 39.26
N GLY A 447 7.37 16.88 40.58
CA GLY A 447 7.19 15.71 41.46
C GLY A 447 5.88 14.95 41.22
N VAL A 448 4.78 15.65 40.91
CA VAL A 448 3.50 15.02 40.54
C VAL A 448 3.63 14.31 39.20
N LEU A 449 4.11 14.99 38.15
CA LEU A 449 4.29 14.41 36.82
C LEU A 449 5.20 13.17 36.86
N ARG A 450 6.30 13.22 37.64
CA ARG A 450 7.21 12.08 37.83
C ARG A 450 6.53 10.89 38.50
N ARG A 451 5.72 11.11 39.54
CA ARG A 451 4.95 10.04 40.21
C ARG A 451 3.84 9.47 39.33
N MET A 452 3.32 10.26 38.40
CA MET A 452 2.36 9.78 37.42
C MET A 452 2.98 8.88 36.35
N HIS A 453 4.30 8.94 36.15
CA HIS A 453 5.00 8.21 35.08
C HIS A 453 4.45 8.50 33.68
N ILE A 454 4.04 9.75 33.46
CA ILE A 454 3.49 10.22 32.18
C ILE A 454 4.39 11.34 31.68
N HIS A 455 5.06 11.13 30.54
CA HIS A 455 5.80 12.16 29.86
C HIS A 455 5.34 12.30 28.40
N PRO A 456 5.20 13.52 27.85
CA PRO A 456 4.90 13.71 26.43
C PRO A 456 5.89 12.97 25.52
N ASP A 457 7.14 12.87 25.94
CA ASP A 457 8.20 12.21 25.14
C ASP A 457 8.02 10.71 25.00
N ASP A 458 7.25 10.07 25.89
CA ASP A 458 6.92 8.65 25.77
C ASP A 458 6.16 8.38 24.45
N LEU A 459 5.51 9.40 23.89
CA LEU A 459 4.73 9.35 22.65
C LEU A 459 5.53 9.81 21.41
N ASN A 460 6.76 10.31 21.55
CA ASN A 460 7.57 10.80 20.42
C ASN A 460 7.94 9.67 19.43
N GLY A 461 7.96 8.43 19.92
CA GLY A 461 8.17 7.24 19.08
C GLY A 461 6.99 6.86 18.19
N VAL A 462 5.82 7.48 18.39
CA VAL A 462 4.59 7.16 17.65
C VAL A 462 4.48 8.04 16.40
N GLN A 463 4.87 7.46 15.26
CA GLN A 463 5.01 8.19 13.99
C GLN A 463 4.06 7.72 12.88
N LEU A 464 3.17 6.77 13.16
CA LEU A 464 2.28 6.17 12.17
C LEU A 464 0.81 6.45 12.45
N ARG A 465 0.04 6.70 11.39
CA ARG A 465 -1.42 6.75 11.45
C ARG A 465 -2.00 5.34 11.61
N PRO A 466 -3.02 5.16 12.47
CA PRO A 466 -3.77 6.25 13.12
C PRO A 466 -3.22 6.68 14.48
N PHE A 467 -2.21 6.00 15.01
CA PHE A 467 -1.68 6.24 16.36
C PHE A 467 -1.22 7.69 16.59
N THR A 468 -0.70 8.36 15.56
CA THR A 468 -0.30 9.78 15.64
C THR A 468 -1.43 10.71 16.03
N VAL A 469 -2.68 10.43 15.62
CA VAL A 469 -3.86 11.23 15.99
C VAL A 469 -4.08 11.18 17.50
N TYR A 470 -4.13 9.96 18.06
CA TYR A 470 -4.29 9.77 19.49
C TYR A 470 -3.09 10.31 20.28
N ALA A 471 -1.86 10.05 19.82
CA ALA A 471 -0.65 10.55 20.46
C ALA A 471 -0.58 12.08 20.47
N GLY A 472 -1.02 12.74 19.41
CA GLY A 472 -1.13 14.21 19.34
C GLY A 472 -2.09 14.76 20.39
N LYS A 473 -3.31 14.20 20.47
CA LYS A 473 -4.30 14.57 21.48
C LYS A 473 -3.85 14.28 22.91
N LEU A 474 -3.18 13.15 23.15
CA LEU A 474 -2.61 12.85 24.47
C LEU A 474 -1.52 13.85 24.86
N ARG A 475 -0.65 14.26 23.93
CA ARG A 475 0.37 15.30 24.17
C ARG A 475 -0.27 16.65 24.52
N GLU A 476 -1.35 17.04 23.83
CA GLU A 476 -2.14 18.22 24.17
C GLU A 476 -2.64 18.15 25.62
N LYS A 477 -3.23 17.02 26.02
CA LYS A 477 -3.78 16.86 27.38
C LYS A 477 -2.69 16.72 28.46
N CYS A 478 -1.50 16.18 28.14
CA CYS A 478 -0.34 16.26 29.02
C CYS A 478 0.08 17.72 29.29
N SER A 479 0.09 18.56 28.26
CA SER A 479 0.39 19.98 28.41
C SER A 479 -0.67 20.69 29.26
N ALA A 480 -1.95 20.37 29.06
CA ALA A 480 -3.05 20.86 29.89
C ALA A 480 -2.91 20.44 31.35
N LEU A 481 -2.53 19.18 31.63
CA LEU A 481 -2.23 18.69 32.97
C LEU A 481 -1.10 19.51 33.62
N GLY A 482 0.03 19.68 32.93
CA GLY A 482 1.15 20.49 33.44
C GLY A 482 0.73 21.93 33.74
N SER A 483 -0.08 22.54 32.88
CA SER A 483 -0.60 23.89 33.05
C SER A 483 -1.55 23.99 34.25
N ALA A 484 -2.43 23.01 34.44
CA ALA A 484 -3.36 22.94 35.57
C ALA A 484 -2.61 22.76 36.90
N LEU A 485 -1.55 21.94 36.93
CA LEU A 485 -0.70 21.76 38.11
C LEU A 485 0.00 23.06 38.51
N ARG A 486 0.59 23.80 37.55
CA ARG A 486 1.22 25.11 37.83
C ARG A 486 0.20 26.15 38.31
N ALA A 487 -1.00 26.13 37.73
CA ALA A 487 -2.11 26.97 38.17
C ALA A 487 -2.74 26.51 39.50
N ARG A 488 -2.25 25.42 40.11
CA ARG A 488 -2.78 24.82 41.34
C ARG A 488 -4.28 24.46 41.24
N ASN A 489 -4.74 24.16 40.03
CA ASN A 489 -6.11 23.81 39.72
C ASN A 489 -6.27 22.27 39.74
N GLN A 490 -6.67 21.73 40.89
CA GLN A 490 -6.88 20.29 41.05
C GLN A 490 -7.97 19.75 40.10
N ARG A 491 -9.06 20.51 39.90
CA ARG A 491 -10.15 20.10 39.02
C ARG A 491 -9.68 19.96 37.57
N GLY A 492 -8.95 20.96 37.07
CA GLY A 492 -8.37 20.92 35.72
C GLY A 492 -7.32 19.82 35.53
N ALA A 493 -6.55 19.51 36.57
CA ALA A 493 -5.61 18.38 36.53
C ALA A 493 -6.36 17.03 36.43
N LYS A 494 -7.46 16.87 37.18
CA LYS A 494 -8.33 15.69 37.08
C LYS A 494 -9.01 15.59 35.71
N ASP A 495 -9.48 16.71 35.16
CA ASP A 495 -10.07 16.78 33.81
C ASP A 495 -9.09 16.22 32.78
N ALA A 496 -7.85 16.72 32.75
CA ALA A 496 -6.83 16.28 31.81
C ALA A 496 -6.52 14.76 31.91
N VAL A 497 -6.48 14.21 33.14
CA VAL A 497 -6.25 12.78 33.37
C VAL A 497 -7.40 11.92 32.84
N VAL A 498 -8.65 12.31 33.11
CA VAL A 498 -9.82 11.60 32.58
C VAL A 498 -9.85 11.67 31.06
N GLN A 499 -9.58 12.85 30.47
CA GLN A 499 -9.52 13.01 29.02
C GLN A 499 -8.46 12.10 28.39
N MET A 500 -7.24 12.05 28.96
CA MET A 500 -6.19 11.14 28.49
C MET A 500 -6.61 9.66 28.56
N HIS A 501 -7.27 9.26 29.65
CA HIS A 501 -7.75 7.89 29.80
C HIS A 501 -8.80 7.51 28.75
N VAL A 502 -9.76 8.40 28.49
CA VAL A 502 -10.81 8.20 27.48
C VAL A 502 -10.21 8.14 26.07
N ILE A 503 -9.27 9.03 25.71
CA ILE A 503 -8.57 8.97 24.42
C ILE A 503 -7.87 7.62 24.23
N GLY A 504 -7.17 7.14 25.26
CA GLY A 504 -6.52 5.82 25.25
C GLY A 504 -7.50 4.65 25.16
N LYS A 505 -8.76 4.83 25.57
CA LYS A 505 -9.82 3.85 25.39
C LYS A 505 -10.29 3.80 23.93
N PHE A 506 -10.56 4.95 23.31
CA PHE A 506 -10.91 5.01 21.88
C PHE A 506 -9.83 4.38 20.98
N GLN A 507 -8.55 4.59 21.29
CA GLN A 507 -7.46 3.92 20.55
C GLN A 507 -7.57 2.39 20.61
N GLU A 508 -7.99 1.81 21.73
CA GLU A 508 -8.13 0.36 21.85
C GLU A 508 -9.39 -0.19 21.20
N VAL A 509 -10.48 0.59 21.12
CA VAL A 509 -11.60 0.28 20.22
C VAL A 509 -11.12 0.23 18.78
N ARG A 510 -10.28 1.19 18.39
CA ARG A 510 -9.72 1.23 17.03
C ARG A 510 -8.89 -0.01 16.71
N THR A 511 -8.00 -0.41 17.62
CA THR A 511 -7.27 -1.69 17.52
C THR A 511 -8.24 -2.86 17.44
N CYS A 512 -9.31 -2.84 18.23
CA CYS A 512 -10.31 -3.89 18.22
C CYS A 512 -10.98 -4.04 16.86
N PHE A 513 -11.49 -2.95 16.30
CA PHE A 513 -12.13 -2.97 14.99
C PHE A 513 -11.17 -3.46 13.90
N GLU A 514 -9.87 -3.18 13.99
CA GLU A 514 -8.89 -3.73 13.04
C GLU A 514 -8.67 -5.22 13.16
N GLN A 515 -8.61 -5.75 14.39
CA GLN A 515 -8.49 -7.19 14.59
C GLN A 515 -9.75 -7.92 14.09
N ILE A 516 -10.95 -7.37 14.33
CA ILE A 516 -12.19 -7.88 13.76
C ILE A 516 -12.12 -7.85 12.23
N LYS A 517 -11.73 -6.73 11.62
CA LYS A 517 -11.56 -6.60 10.16
C LYS A 517 -10.56 -7.60 9.58
N GLN A 518 -9.54 -8.00 10.34
CA GLN A 518 -8.60 -9.04 9.94
C GLN A 518 -9.17 -10.46 10.08
N TYR A 519 -9.94 -10.72 11.13
CA TYR A 519 -10.52 -12.04 11.38
C TYR A 519 -11.65 -12.40 10.41
N VAL A 520 -12.54 -11.45 10.11
CA VAL A 520 -13.68 -11.68 9.20
C VAL A 520 -13.25 -12.08 7.78
N ILE A 521 -11.98 -11.84 7.41
CA ILE A 521 -11.39 -12.25 6.13
C ILE A 521 -11.30 -13.77 6.01
N ASP A 522 -11.00 -14.44 7.12
CA ASP A 522 -10.90 -15.89 7.20
C ASP A 522 -12.21 -16.46 7.75
N GLY A 523 -13.31 -15.97 7.19
CA GLY A 523 -14.65 -16.18 7.71
C GLY A 523 -15.04 -17.65 7.85
N GLU A 524 -14.43 -18.50 7.04
CA GLU A 524 -14.64 -19.95 7.05
C GLU A 524 -14.06 -20.61 8.32
N ARG A 525 -12.95 -20.08 8.86
CA ARG A 525 -12.16 -20.73 9.91
C ARG A 525 -12.33 -20.11 11.29
N ILE A 526 -12.72 -18.84 11.37
CA ILE A 526 -12.84 -18.15 12.66
C ILE A 526 -14.27 -18.27 13.18
N PRO A 527 -14.48 -18.86 14.37
CA PRO A 527 -15.80 -18.94 14.98
C PRO A 527 -16.30 -17.57 15.44
N ILE A 528 -17.62 -17.35 15.35
CA ILE A 528 -18.28 -16.10 15.78
C ILE A 528 -17.99 -15.83 17.27
N ALA A 529 -17.98 -16.87 18.11
CA ALA A 529 -17.65 -16.80 19.53
C ALA A 529 -16.31 -16.10 19.80
N ARG A 530 -15.29 -16.33 18.97
CA ARG A 530 -13.97 -15.71 19.14
C ARG A 530 -14.00 -14.20 18.92
N ILE A 531 -14.82 -13.73 17.97
CA ILE A 531 -15.03 -12.30 17.74
C ILE A 531 -15.83 -11.70 18.90
N ARG A 532 -16.86 -12.41 19.38
CA ARG A 532 -17.65 -11.99 20.56
C ARG A 532 -16.76 -11.80 21.79
N ASP A 533 -15.92 -12.78 22.12
CA ASP A 533 -15.07 -12.72 23.33
C ASP A 533 -14.12 -11.51 23.31
N PHE A 534 -13.68 -11.11 22.12
CA PHE A 534 -12.85 -9.94 21.95
C PHE A 534 -13.63 -8.63 22.13
N VAL A 535 -14.86 -8.54 21.60
CA VAL A 535 -15.77 -7.41 21.86
C VAL A 535 -16.15 -7.34 23.34
N HIS A 536 -16.41 -8.49 23.98
CA HIS A 536 -16.71 -8.59 25.41
C HIS A 536 -15.57 -8.03 26.27
N HIS A 537 -14.31 -8.37 25.94
CA HIS A 537 -13.15 -7.79 26.61
C HIS A 537 -13.11 -6.27 26.47
N MET A 538 -13.42 -5.75 25.27
CA MET A 538 -13.49 -4.31 25.02
C MET A 538 -14.63 -3.62 25.76
N ASN A 539 -15.80 -4.26 25.88
CA ASN A 539 -16.90 -3.78 26.72
C ASN A 539 -16.50 -3.72 28.19
N GLY A 540 -15.75 -4.71 28.68
CA GLY A 540 -15.13 -4.66 30.01
C GLY A 540 -14.25 -3.43 30.21
N LEU A 541 -13.40 -3.10 29.21
CA LEU A 541 -12.56 -1.89 29.25
C LEU A 541 -13.39 -0.59 29.16
N PHE A 542 -14.46 -0.57 28.37
CA PHE A 542 -15.39 0.57 28.22
C PHE A 542 -16.51 0.62 29.28
N SER A 543 -16.51 -0.28 30.26
CA SER A 543 -17.56 -0.33 31.29
C SER A 543 -17.52 0.87 32.24
N THR A 544 -16.34 1.43 32.47
CA THR A 544 -16.13 2.57 33.37
C THR A 544 -15.68 3.80 32.60
N PHE A 545 -16.37 4.92 32.74
CA PHE A 545 -15.93 6.21 32.17
C PHE A 545 -14.71 6.77 32.91
N GLN A 546 -14.71 6.59 34.23
CA GLN A 546 -13.93 7.41 35.14
C GLN A 546 -12.64 6.73 35.60
N VAL A 547 -11.62 7.54 35.82
CA VAL A 547 -10.43 7.18 36.62
C VAL A 547 -10.62 7.59 38.09
N PHE A 548 -11.50 8.57 38.34
CA PHE A 548 -11.88 9.04 39.68
C PHE A 548 -13.39 8.85 39.88
N PRO A 549 -13.85 8.15 40.93
CA PRO A 549 -15.27 7.79 41.12
C PRO A 549 -16.29 8.94 41.10
N ASP A 550 -15.86 10.16 41.43
CA ASP A 550 -16.74 11.33 41.56
C ASP A 550 -16.45 12.44 40.54
N HIS A 551 -15.69 12.16 39.46
CA HIS A 551 -15.23 13.19 38.52
C HIS A 551 -15.56 12.84 37.05
N ILE A 552 -16.46 13.63 36.44
CA ILE A 552 -16.90 13.48 35.05
C ILE A 552 -16.53 14.72 34.23
N VAL A 553 -16.04 14.49 33.02
CA VAL A 553 -15.75 15.54 32.03
C VAL A 553 -16.86 15.54 30.99
N ALA A 554 -17.77 16.50 31.07
CA ALA A 554 -19.02 16.54 30.28
C ALA A 554 -18.80 16.42 28.77
N GLY A 555 -17.75 17.06 28.22
CA GLY A 555 -17.44 17.02 26.78
C GLY A 555 -17.05 15.63 26.26
N TYR A 556 -16.71 14.69 27.13
CA TYR A 556 -16.24 13.34 26.78
C TYR A 556 -17.30 12.27 27.07
N GLU A 557 -18.31 12.57 27.90
CA GLU A 557 -19.32 11.63 28.36
C GLU A 557 -20.22 11.13 27.23
N GLY A 558 -20.72 12.04 26.38
CA GLY A 558 -21.59 11.70 25.25
C GLY A 558 -20.90 10.76 24.24
N PRO A 559 -19.72 11.12 23.69
CA PRO A 559 -18.98 10.26 22.78
C PRO A 559 -18.61 8.90 23.39
N PHE A 560 -18.23 8.87 24.67
CA PHE A 560 -17.93 7.62 25.38
C PHE A 560 -19.16 6.73 25.49
N THR A 561 -20.29 7.30 25.94
CA THR A 561 -21.57 6.58 26.10
C THR A 561 -22.02 6.01 24.77
N HIS A 562 -21.96 6.81 23.70
CA HIS A 562 -22.26 6.34 22.36
C HIS A 562 -21.41 5.12 21.99
N MET A 563 -20.08 5.20 22.11
CA MET A 563 -19.20 4.08 21.73
C MET A 563 -19.41 2.83 22.61
N ARG A 564 -19.69 3.00 23.90
CA ARG A 564 -20.03 1.89 24.81
C ARG A 564 -21.30 1.18 24.33
N ASP A 565 -22.37 1.93 24.05
CA ASP A 565 -23.66 1.38 23.62
C ASP A 565 -23.52 0.67 22.25
N GLU A 566 -22.64 1.18 21.38
CA GLU A 566 -22.32 0.56 20.09
C GLU A 566 -21.56 -0.77 20.24
N LEU A 567 -20.56 -0.84 21.13
CA LEU A 567 -19.87 -2.09 21.43
C LEU A 567 -20.80 -3.11 22.09
N GLU A 568 -21.72 -2.69 22.95
CA GLU A 568 -22.75 -3.54 23.52
C GLU A 568 -23.67 -4.10 22.44
N ARG A 569 -24.12 -3.27 21.50
CA ARG A 569 -24.93 -3.70 20.36
C ARG A 569 -24.22 -4.75 19.50
N ILE A 570 -22.91 -4.58 19.25
CA ILE A 570 -22.10 -5.57 18.53
C ILE A 570 -22.04 -6.88 19.32
N GLU A 571 -21.78 -6.84 20.63
CA GLU A 571 -21.71 -8.04 21.46
C GLU A 571 -23.04 -8.80 21.48
N GLN A 572 -24.15 -8.11 21.70
CA GLN A 572 -25.50 -8.70 21.70
C GLN A 572 -25.83 -9.32 20.34
N GLY A 573 -25.49 -8.63 19.24
CA GLY A 573 -25.68 -9.15 17.89
C GLY A 573 -24.88 -10.43 17.62
N LEU A 574 -23.65 -10.52 18.13
CA LEU A 574 -22.80 -11.71 18.00
C LEU A 574 -23.22 -12.84 18.94
N ALA A 575 -23.69 -12.52 20.15
CA ALA A 575 -24.12 -13.50 21.14
C ALA A 575 -25.25 -14.41 20.62
N TYR A 576 -26.17 -13.85 19.83
CA TYR A 576 -27.24 -14.62 19.20
C TYR A 576 -26.72 -15.78 18.33
N TYR A 577 -25.56 -15.63 17.70
CA TYR A 577 -24.96 -16.61 16.80
C TYR A 577 -23.79 -17.39 17.41
N ALA A 578 -23.24 -16.96 18.55
CA ALA A 578 -21.99 -17.48 19.10
C ALA A 578 -22.05 -18.97 19.48
N ASP A 579 -23.20 -19.42 19.98
CA ASP A 579 -23.41 -20.80 20.44
C ASP A 579 -24.18 -21.66 19.41
N ARG A 580 -24.36 -21.14 18.18
CA ARG A 580 -25.07 -21.82 17.10
C ARG A 580 -24.09 -22.40 16.08
N ASP A 581 -24.42 -23.57 15.56
CA ASP A 581 -23.73 -24.12 14.39
C ASP A 581 -24.22 -23.40 13.12
N VAL A 582 -23.57 -22.28 12.82
CA VAL A 582 -23.89 -21.45 11.65
C VAL A 582 -23.05 -21.93 10.47
N ASP A 583 -23.71 -22.23 9.35
CA ASP A 583 -23.03 -22.63 8.12
C ASP A 583 -22.11 -21.51 7.58
N VAL A 584 -21.20 -21.89 6.69
CA VAL A 584 -20.17 -21.00 6.16
C VAL A 584 -20.78 -19.82 5.38
N GLY A 585 -21.88 -20.04 4.66
CA GLY A 585 -22.55 -19.01 3.86
C GLY A 585 -23.17 -17.92 4.74
N THR A 586 -24.01 -18.31 5.70
CA THR A 586 -24.61 -17.36 6.64
C THR A 586 -23.54 -16.64 7.48
N ARG A 587 -22.48 -17.34 7.90
CA ARG A 587 -21.37 -16.73 8.63
C ARG A 587 -20.65 -15.66 7.80
N ALA A 588 -20.42 -15.90 6.52
CA ALA A 588 -19.81 -14.93 5.62
C ALA A 588 -20.68 -13.65 5.47
N GLU A 589 -22.00 -13.79 5.44
CA GLU A 589 -22.93 -12.65 5.41
C GLU A 589 -22.89 -11.85 6.71
N ILE A 590 -22.92 -12.51 7.87
CA ILE A 590 -22.78 -11.87 9.18
C ILE A 590 -21.49 -11.06 9.24
N TYR A 591 -20.38 -11.66 8.81
CA TYR A 591 -19.06 -11.02 8.78
C TYR A 591 -18.98 -9.84 7.82
N LYS A 592 -19.63 -9.92 6.66
CA LYS A 592 -19.75 -8.81 5.72
C LYS A 592 -20.53 -7.64 6.35
N SER A 593 -21.67 -7.92 6.98
CA SER A 593 -22.48 -6.90 7.65
C SER A 593 -21.74 -6.27 8.84
N LEU A 594 -21.09 -7.09 9.67
CA LEU A 594 -20.26 -6.61 10.78
C LEU A 594 -19.15 -5.70 10.28
N LYS A 595 -18.44 -6.09 9.23
CA LYS A 595 -17.37 -5.28 8.62
C LYS A 595 -17.91 -3.93 8.14
N GLN A 596 -19.03 -3.92 7.42
CA GLN A 596 -19.67 -2.69 6.95
C GLN A 596 -20.08 -1.79 8.11
N TYR A 597 -20.60 -2.37 9.19
CA TYR A 597 -20.98 -1.65 10.38
C TYR A 597 -19.80 -0.94 11.04
N ILE A 598 -18.72 -1.67 11.34
CA ILE A 598 -17.52 -1.10 11.98
C ILE A 598 -16.71 -0.16 11.06
N GLU A 599 -16.99 -0.15 9.75
CA GLU A 599 -16.42 0.81 8.79
C GLU A 599 -17.17 2.16 8.77
N GLN A 600 -18.35 2.25 9.39
CA GLN A 600 -19.10 3.51 9.53
C GLN A 600 -18.51 4.44 10.60
N PHE A 601 -17.71 3.89 11.52
CA PHE A 601 -17.11 4.65 12.62
C PHE A 601 -15.73 5.18 12.23
N ASP A 602 -15.61 6.50 12.12
CA ASP A 602 -14.32 7.20 12.07
C ASP A 602 -13.91 7.59 13.50
N ILE A 603 -13.22 6.67 14.18
CA ILE A 603 -12.82 6.85 15.58
C ILE A 603 -11.80 7.99 15.71
N GLU A 604 -10.95 8.17 14.70
CA GLU A 604 -9.97 9.25 14.65
C GLU A 604 -10.65 10.63 14.56
N GLU A 605 -11.71 10.76 13.74
CA GLU A 605 -12.54 11.96 13.68
C GLU A 605 -13.26 12.22 15.01
N MET A 606 -13.87 11.19 15.60
CA MET A 606 -14.50 11.30 16.93
C MET A 606 -13.52 11.86 17.97
N VAL A 607 -12.29 11.33 18.04
CA VAL A 607 -11.26 11.80 18.97
C VAL A 607 -10.76 13.20 18.63
N THR A 608 -10.68 13.55 17.34
CA THR A 608 -10.26 14.89 16.91
C THR A 608 -11.27 15.95 17.35
N ALA A 609 -12.57 15.62 17.30
CA ALA A 609 -13.67 16.47 17.70
C ALA A 609 -13.84 16.61 19.24
N LEU A 610 -13.17 15.80 20.05
CA LEU A 610 -13.19 15.95 21.51
C LEU A 610 -12.50 17.26 21.93
N ALA A 611 -13.28 18.15 22.55
CA ALA A 611 -12.84 19.44 23.11
C ALA A 611 -12.66 19.33 24.63
#